data_AF-A0A1C6SC96-F1
#
_entry.id   AF-A0A1C6SC96-F1
#
_cell.length_a   1.000
_cell.length_b   1.000
_cell.length_c   1.000
_cell.angle_alpha   90.00
_cell.angle_beta   90.00
_cell.angle_gamma   90.00
#
_symmetry.space_group_name_H-M   'P 1'
#
loop_
_entity.id
_entity.type
_entity.pdbx_description
1 polymer ?
#
loop_
_entity_poly.entity_id
_entity_poly.type
_entity_poly.pdbx_seq_one_letter_code
_entity_poly.pdbx_strand_id
1 'polypeptide(L)'
;MSAYSDPDATIQLRRPVGTMTAHPAPSRDDRAGEPERTILLPRISTDPVDELVERVRPQLGQAVDALQVAAALEAAGHTDRGAQVEYGYADVFTLASEVYQRLGPRSPVAEAATSVDSGRRRWEGLRPIWHGPLYLLPSATFPAVLTVVGRPGLVLGLVLAGTVGWVFSGVTAYAAYRLLGLGRPRSAARLLRAAALIGPSLGVLLGVAVLSQGGLPLAAMMVCQLAYQMASTLLIFYRRETWLAVTQLPAFLFGAAHLLLGDPTSRRWAVAAAVVCVLAAFAVALYATRAPARADEPAPRDPLLPAASALVGVAGYGLCSAALLFHAQTAYLLDRLDIAAAAAPLLLSMGFVEWRTSRFRVNAVALTRQARRPEEFAARIWRAIGRDVAACLAVAAVLGLVLLAVFAQAGLLSPAGVVMTAAHVALAGTYYLAFLLAGRGRYGWLCLSMVVVIAVHVGVGGLLGVAPLLGQDGSALVDTSLHLGSVLLLQALFALGLLPVIGQVRHYR
;
A
#
# COMPACT_ATOMS: atom_id res chain seq x y z
N MET A 1 57.89 -4.66 -13.27
CA MET A 1 58.74 -5.86 -13.06
C MET A 1 59.23 -5.80 -11.61
N SER A 2 58.42 -6.36 -10.70
CA SER A 2 58.66 -7.62 -9.94
C SER A 2 59.41 -7.30 -8.63
N ALA A 3 58.72 -7.14 -7.50
CA ALA A 3 58.32 -8.21 -6.54
C ALA A 3 59.57 -8.79 -5.84
N TYR A 4 59.67 -9.03 -4.55
CA TYR A 4 58.81 -9.05 -3.36
C TYR A 4 59.78 -9.48 -2.23
N SER A 5 59.62 -9.02 -0.99
CA SER A 5 59.78 -9.78 0.26
C SER A 5 59.99 -8.84 1.45
N ASP A 6 58.99 -8.81 2.31
CA ASP A 6 59.12 -8.59 3.76
C ASP A 6 59.06 -9.99 4.41
N PRO A 7 59.72 -10.23 5.56
CA PRO A 7 58.92 -10.30 6.79
C PRO A 7 59.62 -9.88 8.10
N ASP A 8 58.84 -9.20 8.95
CA ASP A 8 58.72 -9.30 10.42
C ASP A 8 59.94 -9.76 11.25
N ALA A 9 60.47 -8.85 12.07
CA ALA A 9 61.01 -9.18 13.40
C ALA A 9 61.15 -7.94 14.32
N THR A 10 60.18 -7.80 15.23
CA THR A 10 60.37 -7.57 16.67
C THR A 10 61.49 -6.62 17.15
N ILE A 11 61.15 -5.42 17.61
CA ILE A 11 61.97 -4.67 18.59
C ILE A 11 61.09 -4.13 19.72
N GLN A 12 61.37 -4.63 20.92
CA GLN A 12 60.81 -4.21 22.20
C GLN A 12 61.38 -2.88 22.69
N LEU A 13 60.57 -2.09 23.41
CA LEU A 13 61.07 -1.11 24.38
C LEU A 13 60.22 -1.09 25.67
N ARG A 14 60.73 -1.81 26.67
CA ARG A 14 60.86 -1.51 28.12
C ARG A 14 59.77 -0.69 28.84
N ARG A 15 59.10 -1.36 29.79
CA ARG A 15 58.63 -0.80 31.07
C ARG A 15 59.75 -0.85 32.13
N PRO A 16 59.84 0.09 33.09
CA PRO A 16 60.51 -0.13 34.36
C PRO A 16 59.55 -0.66 35.43
N VAL A 17 60.14 -1.47 36.30
CA VAL A 17 59.59 -2.22 37.43
C VAL A 17 59.45 -1.33 38.68
N GLY A 18 58.45 -1.62 39.50
CA GLY A 18 58.35 -1.17 40.89
C GLY A 18 57.50 -2.15 41.70
N THR A 19 58.16 -3.12 42.33
CA THR A 19 57.64 -4.18 43.19
C THR A 19 57.20 -3.64 44.56
N MET A 20 56.12 -4.14 45.14
CA MET A 20 56.09 -4.50 46.57
C MET A 20 54.95 -5.48 46.89
N THR A 21 55.36 -6.66 47.32
CA THR A 21 54.58 -7.76 47.89
C THR A 21 54.15 -7.47 49.32
N ALA A 22 52.96 -7.95 49.72
CA ALA A 22 52.74 -8.51 51.05
C ALA A 22 51.56 -9.50 51.01
N HIS A 23 51.85 -10.75 51.34
CA HIS A 23 50.90 -11.83 51.59
C HIS A 23 51.03 -12.18 53.08
N PRO A 24 49.93 -12.43 53.80
CA PRO A 24 49.96 -13.41 54.88
C PRO A 24 48.96 -14.54 54.65
N ALA A 25 49.32 -15.67 55.25
CA ALA A 25 48.89 -17.05 55.05
C ALA A 25 47.49 -17.38 55.65
N PRO A 26 46.96 -18.61 55.45
CA PRO A 26 45.54 -18.93 55.54
C PRO A 26 45.12 -19.43 56.93
N SER A 27 43.90 -19.12 57.35
CA SER A 27 43.20 -19.83 58.42
C SER A 27 41.97 -20.55 57.86
N ARG A 28 41.99 -21.86 58.04
CA ARG A 28 41.03 -22.88 57.66
C ARG A 28 39.90 -22.88 58.68
N ASP A 29 38.66 -22.62 58.28
CA ASP A 29 37.52 -23.41 58.76
C ASP A 29 36.36 -23.41 57.77
N ASP A 30 35.87 -24.62 57.52
CA ASP A 30 34.73 -24.97 56.69
C ASP A 30 33.43 -24.68 57.46
N ARG A 31 32.46 -24.00 56.82
CA ARG A 31 31.09 -24.52 56.57
C ARG A 31 30.10 -23.40 56.22
N ALA A 32 29.78 -23.37 54.93
CA ALA A 32 28.45 -23.45 54.36
C ALA A 32 27.34 -22.51 54.89
N GLY A 33 26.88 -21.62 54.00
CA GLY A 33 25.44 -21.47 53.79
C GLY A 33 24.87 -20.07 53.75
N GLU A 34 25.42 -19.15 52.96
CA GLU A 34 24.61 -18.03 52.43
C GLU A 34 24.91 -17.83 50.93
N PRO A 35 23.89 -17.67 50.08
CA PRO A 35 24.10 -17.40 48.67
C PRO A 35 24.78 -16.04 48.56
N GLU A 36 26.04 -16.07 48.13
CA GLU A 36 26.82 -14.93 47.74
C GLU A 36 25.99 -14.08 46.78
N ARG A 37 25.42 -12.99 47.31
CA ARG A 37 24.77 -11.97 46.52
C ARG A 37 25.90 -11.30 45.75
N THR A 38 26.23 -11.85 44.58
CA THR A 38 27.09 -11.18 43.62
C THR A 38 26.34 -9.93 43.17
N ILE A 39 26.52 -8.85 43.93
CA ILE A 39 26.17 -7.51 43.50
C ILE A 39 27.14 -7.23 42.35
N LEU A 40 26.66 -7.43 41.12
CA LEU A 40 27.30 -6.90 39.92
C LEU A 40 27.25 -5.38 40.04
N LEU A 41 28.28 -4.81 40.66
CA LEU A 41 28.54 -3.39 40.57
C LEU A 41 28.73 -3.06 39.08
N PRO A 42 28.09 -2.00 38.55
CA PRO A 42 28.41 -1.50 37.23
C PRO A 42 29.92 -1.26 37.15
N ARG A 43 30.59 -1.85 36.16
CA ARG A 43 31.95 -1.41 35.80
C ARG A 43 31.80 0.03 35.33
N ILE A 44 32.07 0.99 36.22
CA ILE A 44 32.29 2.37 35.83
C ILE A 44 33.59 2.34 35.03
N SER A 45 33.49 2.35 33.69
CA SER A 45 34.67 2.56 32.86
C SER A 45 35.19 3.96 33.17
N THR A 46 36.46 4.07 33.51
CA THR A 46 37.12 5.35 33.80
C THR A 46 37.56 6.10 32.54
N ASP A 47 37.22 5.58 31.35
CA ASP A 47 37.55 6.20 30.08
C ASP A 47 36.39 7.08 29.58
N PRO A 48 36.58 8.40 29.41
CA PRO A 48 35.55 9.31 28.92
C PRO A 48 35.00 8.93 27.52
N VAL A 49 35.80 8.22 26.71
CA VAL A 49 35.35 7.73 25.40
C VAL A 49 34.35 6.59 25.54
N ASP A 50 34.47 5.74 26.56
CA ASP A 50 33.53 4.63 26.77
C ASP A 50 32.16 5.14 27.23
N GLU A 51 32.14 6.19 28.07
CA GLU A 51 30.90 6.88 28.43
C GLU A 51 30.24 7.55 27.23
N LEU A 52 31.04 8.16 26.34
CA LEU A 52 30.56 8.73 25.09
C LEU A 52 29.99 7.63 24.18
N VAL A 53 30.68 6.49 24.05
CA VAL A 53 30.21 5.32 23.28
C VAL A 53 28.84 4.88 23.80
N GLU A 54 28.67 4.68 25.11
CA GLU A 54 27.37 4.24 25.67
C GLU A 54 26.27 5.29 25.54
N ARG A 55 26.59 6.58 25.66
CA ARG A 55 25.64 7.68 25.49
C ARG A 55 25.11 7.79 24.06
N VAL A 56 25.98 7.58 23.08
CA VAL A 56 25.67 7.79 21.67
C VAL A 56 25.22 6.48 20.98
N ARG A 57 25.50 5.30 21.57
CA ARG A 57 25.05 3.97 21.10
C ARG A 57 23.55 3.89 20.74
N PRO A 58 22.59 4.47 21.51
CA PRO A 58 21.16 4.46 21.17
C PRO A 58 20.82 5.33 19.95
N GLN A 59 21.57 6.41 19.72
CA GLN A 59 21.35 7.39 18.66
C GLN A 59 22.02 6.98 17.35
N LEU A 60 23.19 6.34 17.44
CA LEU A 60 24.00 5.91 16.31
C LEU A 60 23.51 4.63 15.66
N GLY A 61 22.74 3.79 16.36
CA GLY A 61 22.01 2.63 15.84
C GLY A 61 22.72 1.77 14.76
N GLN A 62 22.71 2.25 13.50
CA GLN A 62 23.22 1.61 12.29
C GLN A 62 24.41 2.34 11.61
N ALA A 63 25.15 3.21 12.31
CA ALA A 63 26.28 3.91 11.70
C ALA A 63 27.24 2.91 11.03
N VAL A 64 27.35 3.00 9.71
CA VAL A 64 28.03 2.00 8.86
C VAL A 64 29.54 2.27 8.78
N ASP A 65 29.96 3.48 9.17
CA ASP A 65 31.32 3.96 9.10
C ASP A 65 31.59 5.08 10.12
N ALA A 66 32.87 5.40 10.32
CA ALA A 66 33.32 6.48 11.20
C ALA A 66 32.84 7.89 10.76
N LEU A 67 32.48 8.08 9.49
CA LEU A 67 32.00 9.36 8.97
C LEU A 67 30.56 9.65 9.43
N GLN A 68 29.70 8.64 9.47
CA GLN A 68 28.35 8.75 10.05
C GLN A 68 28.41 8.98 11.56
N VAL A 69 29.39 8.36 12.24
CA VAL A 69 29.65 8.63 13.65
C VAL A 69 30.07 10.09 13.84
N ALA A 70 30.97 10.61 13.01
CA ALA A 70 31.40 12.01 13.05
C ALA A 70 30.22 12.97 12.86
N ALA A 71 29.37 12.73 11.86
CA ALA A 71 28.19 13.56 11.60
C ALA A 71 27.19 13.57 12.77
N ALA A 72 27.00 12.43 13.44
CA ALA A 72 26.12 12.34 14.60
C ALA A 72 26.72 13.03 15.84
N LEU A 73 28.04 12.88 16.07
CA LEU A 73 28.75 13.59 17.13
C LEU A 73 28.69 15.10 16.92
N GLU A 74 28.88 15.57 15.68
CA GLU A 74 28.77 16.98 15.32
C GLU A 74 27.33 17.51 15.52
N ALA A 75 26.32 16.74 15.11
CA ALA A 75 24.91 17.08 15.35
C ALA A 75 24.54 17.11 16.85
N ALA A 76 25.25 16.34 17.68
CA ALA A 76 25.13 16.36 19.13
C ALA A 76 25.93 17.51 19.80
N GLY A 77 26.62 18.33 19.01
CA GLY A 77 27.36 19.51 19.48
C GLY A 77 28.84 19.27 19.76
N HIS A 78 29.39 18.10 19.44
CA HIS A 78 30.82 17.86 19.54
C HIS A 78 31.55 18.47 18.34
N THR A 79 32.46 19.40 18.61
CA THR A 79 33.29 20.07 17.60
C THR A 79 34.74 19.59 17.72
N ASP A 80 35.60 19.86 16.72
CA ASP A 80 37.03 19.48 16.77
C ASP A 80 37.73 19.98 18.05
N ARG A 81 37.38 21.19 18.47
CA ARG A 81 37.86 21.77 19.74
C ARG A 81 37.36 20.99 20.95
N GLY A 82 36.11 20.50 20.92
CA GLY A 82 35.56 19.63 21.95
C GLY A 82 36.24 18.25 21.98
N ALA A 83 36.48 17.64 20.82
CA ALA A 83 37.21 16.38 20.71
C ALA A 83 38.63 16.47 21.31
N GLN A 84 39.31 17.60 21.10
CA GLN A 84 40.65 17.83 21.63
C GLN A 84 40.69 18.13 23.13
N VAL A 85 39.78 18.97 23.62
CA VAL A 85 39.79 19.41 25.03
C VAL A 85 39.18 18.37 25.97
N GLU A 86 38.11 17.69 25.54
CA GLU A 86 37.33 16.80 26.41
C GLU A 86 37.75 15.33 26.27
N TYR A 87 38.23 14.92 25.10
CA TYR A 87 38.56 13.52 24.81
C TYR A 87 40.02 13.30 24.39
N GLY A 88 40.81 14.37 24.18
CA GLY A 88 42.23 14.28 23.82
C GLY A 88 42.53 13.85 22.37
N TYR A 89 41.52 13.88 21.49
CA TYR A 89 41.67 13.51 20.07
C TYR A 89 41.87 14.74 19.18
N ALA A 90 42.64 14.60 18.10
CA ALA A 90 43.02 15.72 17.25
C ALA A 90 41.82 16.45 16.59
N ASP A 91 40.77 15.71 16.25
CA ASP A 91 39.55 16.21 15.63
C ASP A 91 38.37 15.25 15.88
N VAL A 92 37.15 15.69 15.52
CA VAL A 92 35.92 14.89 15.66
C VAL A 92 35.96 13.62 14.80
N PHE A 93 36.67 13.61 13.68
CA PHE A 93 36.77 12.44 12.80
C PHE A 93 37.62 11.32 13.42
N THR A 94 38.69 11.69 14.11
CA THR A 94 39.57 10.77 14.83
C THR A 94 38.87 10.21 16.06
N LEU A 95 38.15 11.07 16.80
CA LEU A 95 37.28 10.64 17.90
C LEU A 95 36.18 9.69 17.41
N ALA A 96 35.54 10.01 16.28
CA ALA A 96 34.50 9.18 15.69
C ALA A 96 35.02 7.82 15.23
N SER A 97 36.25 7.76 14.73
CA SER A 97 36.92 6.51 14.34
C SER A 97 37.16 5.61 15.55
N GLU A 98 37.59 6.19 16.67
CA GLU A 98 37.76 5.44 17.92
C GLU A 98 36.42 4.96 18.48
N VAL A 99 35.40 5.82 18.52
CA VAL A 99 34.04 5.49 18.94
C VAL A 99 33.47 4.34 18.09
N TYR A 100 33.69 4.39 16.77
CA TYR A 100 33.28 3.33 15.84
C TYR A 100 33.98 1.99 16.13
N GLN A 101 35.29 2.01 16.44
CA GLN A 101 36.03 0.78 16.77
C GLN A 101 35.56 0.18 18.11
N ARG A 102 35.29 1.02 19.12
CA ARG A 102 34.86 0.59 20.45
C ARG A 102 33.38 0.19 20.55
N LEU A 103 32.54 0.66 19.63
CA LEU A 103 31.14 0.24 19.52
C LEU A 103 30.99 -1.29 19.36
N GLY A 104 31.98 -1.95 18.74
CA GLY A 104 32.09 -3.40 18.58
C GLY A 104 30.98 -4.04 17.72
N PRO A 105 31.06 -5.35 17.44
CA PRO A 105 29.96 -6.09 16.79
C PRO A 105 28.70 -6.06 17.67
N ARG A 106 27.51 -6.18 17.06
CA ARG A 106 26.21 -6.13 17.77
C ARG A 106 26.21 -7.07 18.99
N SER A 107 25.67 -6.57 20.10
CA SER A 107 25.28 -7.45 21.21
C SER A 107 24.17 -8.40 20.74
N PRO A 108 24.29 -9.73 20.97
CA PRO A 108 23.29 -10.72 20.54
C PRO A 108 21.88 -10.48 21.12
N VAL A 109 21.77 -9.72 22.22
CA VAL A 109 20.49 -9.30 22.81
C VAL A 109 19.75 -8.27 21.94
N ALA A 110 20.48 -7.37 21.26
CA ALA A 110 19.89 -6.43 20.30
C ALA A 110 19.44 -7.13 19.01
N GLU A 111 20.15 -8.20 18.62
CA GLU A 111 19.82 -9.04 17.47
C GLU A 111 18.51 -9.82 17.70
N ALA A 112 18.32 -10.33 18.91
CA ALA A 112 17.06 -10.94 19.34
C ALA A 112 15.88 -9.94 19.39
N ALA A 113 16.11 -8.68 19.80
CA ALA A 113 15.08 -7.64 19.75
C ALA A 113 14.69 -7.28 18.30
N THR A 114 15.65 -7.26 17.37
CA THR A 114 15.37 -7.05 15.93
C THR A 114 14.68 -8.23 15.26
N SER A 115 14.87 -9.47 15.72
CA SER A 115 14.21 -10.65 15.15
C SER A 115 12.72 -10.69 15.53
N VAL A 116 12.35 -10.28 16.75
CA VAL A 116 10.95 -10.12 17.17
C VAL A 116 10.25 -8.99 16.40
N ASP A 117 10.94 -7.88 16.14
CA ASP A 117 10.40 -6.78 15.31
C ASP A 117 10.26 -7.19 13.82
N SER A 118 11.13 -8.09 13.32
CA SER A 118 11.07 -8.57 11.93
C SER A 118 9.78 -9.33 11.62
N GLY A 119 9.26 -10.11 12.58
CA GLY A 119 8.02 -10.86 12.44
C GLY A 119 6.82 -9.92 12.30
N ARG A 120 6.65 -8.99 13.26
CA ARG A 120 5.57 -7.98 13.23
C ARG A 120 5.65 -7.09 11.99
N ARG A 121 6.86 -6.66 11.61
CA ARG A 121 7.10 -5.84 10.41
C ARG A 121 6.82 -6.61 9.10
N ARG A 122 7.01 -7.94 9.08
CA ARG A 122 6.64 -8.80 7.96
C ARG A 122 5.12 -8.91 7.79
N TRP A 123 4.37 -9.14 8.88
CA TRP A 123 2.91 -9.17 8.86
C TRP A 123 2.31 -7.81 8.48
N GLU A 124 2.85 -6.72 9.00
CA GLU A 124 2.47 -5.37 8.60
C GLU A 124 2.70 -5.11 7.11
N GLY A 125 3.75 -5.71 6.55
CA GLY A 125 4.07 -5.64 5.14
C GLY A 125 3.17 -6.47 4.23
N LEU A 126 2.27 -7.33 4.76
CA LEU A 126 1.30 -8.12 3.99
C LEU A 126 -0.12 -7.55 4.06
N ARG A 127 -0.35 -6.50 4.87
CA ARG A 127 -1.67 -5.87 5.04
C ARG A 127 -2.37 -5.49 3.74
N PRO A 128 -1.71 -4.91 2.72
CA PRO A 128 -2.40 -4.52 1.48
C PRO A 128 -3.10 -5.70 0.78
N ILE A 129 -2.62 -6.95 0.99
CA ILE A 129 -3.23 -8.14 0.40
C ILE A 129 -4.69 -8.31 0.86
N TRP A 130 -5.02 -7.88 2.10
CA TRP A 130 -6.37 -7.95 2.63
C TRP A 130 -7.35 -6.96 1.98
N HIS A 131 -6.86 -5.95 1.25
CA HIS A 131 -7.75 -4.96 0.64
C HIS A 131 -8.66 -5.58 -0.41
N GLY A 132 -8.19 -6.57 -1.20
CA GLY A 132 -9.00 -7.23 -2.22
C GLY A 132 -10.28 -7.86 -1.66
N PRO A 133 -10.19 -8.77 -0.67
CA PRO A 133 -11.36 -9.30 0.02
C PRO A 133 -12.26 -8.22 0.65
N LEU A 134 -11.69 -7.16 1.22
CA LEU A 134 -12.46 -6.07 1.83
C LEU A 134 -13.24 -5.23 0.79
N TYR A 135 -12.70 -5.08 -0.42
CA TYR A 135 -13.41 -4.43 -1.52
C TYR A 135 -14.60 -5.26 -2.00
N LEU A 136 -14.52 -6.59 -1.92
CA LEU A 136 -15.58 -7.48 -2.36
C LEU A 136 -16.68 -7.69 -1.30
N LEU A 137 -16.36 -7.60 -0.01
CA LEU A 137 -17.30 -7.87 1.09
C LEU A 137 -18.73 -7.27 0.94
N PRO A 138 -18.91 -5.98 0.58
CA PRO A 138 -20.25 -5.40 0.45
C PRO A 138 -21.07 -6.00 -0.70
N SER A 139 -20.44 -6.64 -1.69
CA SER A 139 -21.13 -7.13 -2.89
C SER A 139 -22.12 -8.24 -2.60
N ALA A 140 -21.93 -9.00 -1.52
CA ALA A 140 -22.85 -10.05 -1.07
C ALA A 140 -24.26 -9.53 -0.76
N THR A 141 -24.42 -8.23 -0.51
CA THR A 141 -25.73 -7.61 -0.25
C THR A 141 -26.45 -7.13 -1.50
N PHE A 142 -25.74 -6.98 -2.64
CA PHE A 142 -26.35 -6.47 -3.87
C PHE A 142 -27.51 -7.30 -4.42
N PRO A 143 -27.55 -8.63 -4.29
CA PRO A 143 -28.73 -9.42 -4.65
C PRO A 143 -29.98 -8.99 -3.86
N ALA A 144 -29.85 -8.73 -2.55
CA ALA A 144 -30.96 -8.24 -1.76
C ALA A 144 -31.36 -6.81 -2.17
N VAL A 145 -30.38 -5.93 -2.40
CA VAL A 145 -30.62 -4.54 -2.86
C VAL A 145 -31.29 -4.52 -4.23
N LEU A 146 -30.91 -5.43 -5.14
CA LEU A 146 -31.50 -5.58 -6.47
C LEU A 146 -33.01 -5.80 -6.40
N THR A 147 -33.48 -6.60 -5.45
CA THR A 147 -34.93 -6.87 -5.28
C THR A 147 -35.73 -5.68 -4.75
N VAL A 148 -35.05 -4.63 -4.25
CA VAL A 148 -35.70 -3.41 -3.73
C VAL A 148 -35.60 -2.26 -4.74
N VAL A 149 -34.42 -2.06 -5.30
CA VAL A 149 -34.11 -0.94 -6.22
C VAL A 149 -34.50 -1.28 -7.67
N GLY A 150 -34.61 -2.57 -7.98
CA GLY A 150 -34.83 -3.04 -9.34
C GLY A 150 -33.56 -3.03 -10.19
N ARG A 151 -33.65 -3.71 -11.33
CA ARG A 151 -32.57 -3.88 -12.31
C ARG A 151 -31.96 -2.55 -12.80
N PRO A 152 -32.73 -1.64 -13.44
CA PRO A 152 -32.17 -0.40 -13.98
C PRO A 152 -31.62 0.50 -12.87
N GLY A 153 -32.30 0.55 -11.73
CA GLY A 153 -31.85 1.33 -10.59
C GLY A 153 -30.53 0.82 -10.00
N LEU A 154 -30.33 -0.49 -9.86
CA LEU A 154 -29.07 -1.03 -9.34
C LEU A 154 -27.89 -0.65 -10.24
N VAL A 155 -28.01 -0.85 -11.56
CA VAL A 155 -26.95 -0.52 -12.52
C VAL A 155 -26.65 0.98 -12.50
N LEU A 156 -27.69 1.82 -12.56
CA LEU A 156 -27.55 3.26 -12.50
C LEU A 156 -26.88 3.73 -11.20
N GLY A 157 -27.30 3.16 -10.06
CA GLY A 157 -26.72 3.40 -8.74
C GLY A 157 -25.24 3.04 -8.69
N LEU A 158 -24.89 1.83 -9.11
CA LEU A 158 -23.52 1.33 -9.12
C LEU A 158 -22.61 2.20 -10.00
N VAL A 159 -23.06 2.58 -11.20
CA VAL A 159 -22.28 3.39 -12.13
C VAL A 159 -22.10 4.81 -11.61
N LEU A 160 -23.19 5.51 -11.27
CA LEU A 160 -23.11 6.92 -10.86
C LEU A 160 -22.44 7.09 -9.51
N ALA A 161 -22.95 6.44 -8.46
CA ALA A 161 -22.38 6.55 -7.12
C ALA A 161 -20.99 5.92 -7.07
N GLY A 162 -20.77 4.80 -7.77
CA GLY A 162 -19.46 4.15 -7.82
C GLY A 162 -18.41 5.05 -8.46
N THR A 163 -18.71 5.66 -9.61
CA THR A 163 -17.80 6.58 -10.32
C THR A 163 -17.50 7.82 -9.49
N VAL A 164 -18.54 8.50 -8.99
CA VAL A 164 -18.37 9.71 -8.15
C VAL A 164 -17.58 9.39 -6.90
N GLY A 165 -17.91 8.28 -6.22
CA GLY A 165 -17.22 7.85 -5.02
C GLY A 165 -15.77 7.52 -5.27
N TRP A 166 -15.45 6.85 -6.38
CA TRP A 166 -14.08 6.50 -6.76
C TRP A 166 -13.23 7.72 -7.04
N VAL A 167 -13.74 8.66 -7.85
CA VAL A 167 -13.05 9.92 -8.17
C VAL A 167 -12.83 10.72 -6.89
N PHE A 168 -13.87 10.88 -6.08
CA PHE A 168 -13.83 11.69 -4.88
C PHE A 168 -12.93 11.09 -3.79
N SER A 169 -12.98 9.77 -3.57
CA SER A 169 -12.08 9.09 -2.62
C SER A 169 -10.63 9.16 -3.09
N GLY A 170 -10.36 8.95 -4.38
CA GLY A 170 -9.01 8.97 -4.94
C GLY A 170 -8.35 10.34 -4.81
N VAL A 171 -9.07 11.41 -5.17
CA VAL A 171 -8.61 12.80 -5.03
C VAL A 171 -8.35 13.15 -3.56
N THR A 172 -9.26 12.78 -2.67
CA THR A 172 -9.13 13.04 -1.23
C THR A 172 -7.94 12.29 -0.65
N ALA A 173 -7.79 11.00 -0.95
CA ALA A 173 -6.69 10.18 -0.46
C ALA A 173 -5.34 10.73 -0.95
N TYR A 174 -5.24 11.12 -2.22
CA TYR A 174 -4.05 11.75 -2.78
C TYR A 174 -3.66 13.03 -2.03
N ALA A 175 -4.63 13.93 -1.83
CA ALA A 175 -4.38 15.17 -1.09
C ALA A 175 -3.99 14.90 0.37
N ALA A 176 -4.61 13.92 1.03
CA ALA A 176 -4.29 13.53 2.40
C ALA A 176 -2.88 12.90 2.51
N TYR A 177 -2.47 12.03 1.58
CA TYR A 177 -1.11 11.48 1.56
C TYR A 177 -0.05 12.55 1.29
N ARG A 178 -0.35 13.55 0.47
CA ARG A 178 0.53 14.72 0.30
C ARG A 178 0.72 15.46 1.61
N LEU A 179 -0.36 15.75 2.34
CA LEU A 179 -0.30 16.42 3.64
C LEU A 179 0.50 15.59 4.66
N LEU A 180 0.34 14.27 4.69
CA LEU A 180 1.18 13.39 5.50
C LEU A 180 2.66 13.47 5.12
N GLY A 181 2.97 13.52 3.82
CA GLY A 181 4.34 13.69 3.32
C GLY A 181 4.98 15.03 3.72
N LEU A 182 4.15 16.06 4.00
CA LEU A 182 4.58 17.36 4.53
C LEU A 182 4.61 17.42 6.07
N GLY A 183 4.40 16.29 6.75
CA GLY A 183 4.34 16.25 8.22
C GLY A 183 3.09 16.91 8.82
N ARG A 184 1.97 16.91 8.08
CA ARG A 184 0.71 17.58 8.45
C ARG A 184 -0.45 16.61 8.74
N PRO A 185 -0.35 15.77 9.78
CA PRO A 185 -1.35 14.75 10.09
C PRO A 185 -2.70 15.32 10.50
N ARG A 186 -2.73 16.47 11.19
CA ARG A 186 -3.97 17.11 11.64
C ARG A 186 -4.75 17.71 10.47
N SER A 187 -4.08 18.41 9.57
CA SER A 187 -4.69 18.90 8.32
C SER A 187 -5.19 17.75 7.45
N ALA A 188 -4.43 16.66 7.30
CA ALA A 188 -4.88 15.46 6.58
C ALA A 188 -6.15 14.86 7.20
N ALA A 189 -6.21 14.78 8.54
CA ALA A 189 -7.37 14.25 9.25
C ALA A 189 -8.61 15.12 9.09
N ARG A 190 -8.46 16.46 9.13
CA ARG A 190 -9.55 17.40 8.88
C ARG A 190 -10.08 17.30 7.46
N LEU A 191 -9.18 17.22 6.46
CA LEU A 191 -9.54 17.02 5.06
C LEU A 191 -10.33 15.73 4.86
N LEU A 192 -9.81 14.60 5.36
CA LEU A 192 -10.47 13.30 5.26
C LEU A 192 -11.83 13.30 5.96
N ARG A 193 -11.93 13.93 7.13
CA ARG A 193 -13.20 14.05 7.86
C ARG A 193 -14.22 14.89 7.09
N ALA A 194 -13.81 16.04 6.55
CA ALA A 194 -14.68 16.89 5.75
C ALA A 194 -15.16 16.16 4.48
N ALA A 195 -14.23 15.51 3.77
CA ALA A 195 -14.57 14.71 2.61
C ALA A 195 -15.54 13.56 2.95
N ALA A 196 -15.30 12.85 4.06
CA ALA A 196 -16.21 11.80 4.51
C ALA A 196 -17.63 12.32 4.76
N LEU A 197 -17.80 13.53 5.29
CA LEU A 197 -19.11 14.16 5.49
C LEU A 197 -19.74 14.67 4.18
N ILE A 198 -18.93 15.12 3.22
CA ILE A 198 -19.39 15.58 1.90
C ILE A 198 -19.87 14.40 1.04
N GLY A 199 -19.22 13.22 1.14
CA GLY A 199 -19.52 12.05 0.31
C GLY A 199 -21.01 11.64 0.33
N PRO A 200 -21.63 11.37 1.49
CA PRO A 200 -23.06 11.05 1.57
C PRO A 200 -23.96 12.16 1.01
N SER A 201 -23.59 13.43 1.18
CA SER A 201 -24.34 14.58 0.62
C SER A 201 -24.32 14.60 -0.90
N LEU A 202 -23.19 14.22 -1.53
CA LEU A 202 -23.15 13.98 -2.98
C LEU A 202 -24.10 12.85 -3.38
N GLY A 203 -24.27 11.84 -2.52
CA GLY A 203 -25.21 10.74 -2.74
C GLY A 203 -26.66 11.18 -2.68
N VAL A 204 -26.98 12.11 -1.77
CA VAL A 204 -28.30 12.74 -1.72
C VAL A 204 -28.55 13.52 -3.01
N LEU A 205 -27.57 14.33 -3.46
CA LEU A 205 -27.70 15.10 -4.70
C LEU A 205 -27.92 14.19 -5.92
N LEU A 206 -27.12 13.12 -6.06
CA LEU A 206 -27.30 12.13 -7.13
C LEU A 206 -28.66 11.45 -7.02
N GLY A 207 -29.05 11.02 -5.81
CA GLY A 207 -30.31 10.34 -5.55
C GLY A 207 -31.54 11.20 -5.89
N VAL A 208 -31.50 12.49 -5.57
CA VAL A 208 -32.53 13.46 -5.95
C VAL A 208 -32.59 13.61 -7.47
N ALA A 209 -31.45 13.69 -8.15
CA ALA A 209 -31.38 13.84 -9.61
C ALA A 209 -31.98 12.64 -10.36
N VAL A 210 -31.94 11.44 -9.77
CA VAL A 210 -32.49 10.21 -10.39
C VAL A 210 -33.76 9.69 -9.70
N LEU A 211 -34.39 10.51 -8.85
CA LEU A 211 -35.54 10.09 -8.05
C LEU A 211 -36.71 9.59 -8.91
N SER A 212 -36.91 10.22 -10.08
CA SER A 212 -37.91 9.81 -11.07
C SER A 212 -37.67 8.45 -11.72
N GLN A 213 -36.44 7.92 -11.64
CA GLN A 213 -36.03 6.68 -12.32
C GLN A 213 -36.09 5.45 -11.40
N GLY A 214 -35.86 5.63 -10.09
CA GLY A 214 -35.79 4.50 -9.14
C GLY A 214 -36.31 4.78 -7.73
N GLY A 215 -36.93 5.95 -7.52
CA GLY A 215 -37.54 6.33 -6.25
C GLY A 215 -36.57 6.42 -5.06
N LEU A 216 -37.14 6.44 -3.86
CA LEU A 216 -36.39 6.53 -2.60
C LEU A 216 -35.38 5.39 -2.39
N PRO A 217 -35.64 4.13 -2.78
CA PRO A 217 -34.66 3.05 -2.62
C PRO A 217 -33.36 3.29 -3.37
N LEU A 218 -33.44 3.78 -4.62
CA LEU A 218 -32.27 4.13 -5.41
C LEU A 218 -31.47 5.27 -4.76
N ALA A 219 -32.16 6.32 -4.31
CA ALA A 219 -31.52 7.44 -3.62
C ALA A 219 -30.81 6.99 -2.34
N ALA A 220 -31.47 6.16 -1.51
CA ALA A 220 -30.89 5.60 -0.30
C ALA A 220 -29.66 4.73 -0.58
N MET A 221 -29.70 3.91 -1.64
CA MET A 221 -28.56 3.11 -2.09
C MET A 221 -27.36 3.99 -2.45
N MET A 222 -27.56 5.07 -3.21
CA MET A 222 -26.46 5.97 -3.61
C MET A 222 -25.80 6.65 -2.40
N VAL A 223 -26.60 7.09 -1.41
CA VAL A 223 -26.09 7.63 -0.14
C VAL A 223 -25.26 6.59 0.60
N CYS A 224 -25.78 5.36 0.74
CA CYS A 224 -25.08 4.27 1.43
C CYS A 224 -23.79 3.89 0.72
N GLN A 225 -23.79 3.82 -0.61
CA GLN A 225 -22.62 3.46 -1.42
C GLN A 225 -21.50 4.49 -1.25
N LEU A 226 -21.81 5.78 -1.33
CA LEU A 226 -20.80 6.84 -1.11
C LEU A 226 -20.34 6.90 0.35
N ALA A 227 -21.24 6.72 1.33
CA ALA A 227 -20.86 6.62 2.74
C ALA A 227 -19.87 5.47 2.97
N TYR A 228 -20.13 4.31 2.38
CA TYR A 228 -19.24 3.16 2.47
C TYR A 228 -17.89 3.42 1.80
N GLN A 229 -17.86 3.96 0.58
CA GLN A 229 -16.61 4.27 -0.12
C GLN A 229 -15.75 5.26 0.68
N MET A 230 -16.36 6.27 1.31
CA MET A 230 -15.64 7.19 2.19
C MET A 230 -15.14 6.49 3.47
N ALA A 231 -15.99 5.69 4.12
CA ALA A 231 -15.63 4.95 5.32
C ALA A 231 -14.45 4.00 5.06
N SER A 232 -14.52 3.23 3.98
CA SER A 232 -13.47 2.31 3.54
C SER A 232 -12.16 3.05 3.27
N THR A 233 -12.22 4.17 2.53
CA THR A 233 -11.04 5.02 2.25
C THR A 233 -10.36 5.47 3.54
N LEU A 234 -11.12 5.96 4.52
CA LEU A 234 -10.58 6.43 5.80
C LEU A 234 -9.98 5.27 6.62
N LEU A 235 -10.68 4.14 6.73
CA LEU A 235 -10.22 3.01 7.53
C LEU A 235 -8.97 2.35 6.93
N ILE A 236 -8.89 2.23 5.61
CA ILE A 236 -7.69 1.76 4.91
C ILE A 236 -6.55 2.77 5.08
N PHE A 237 -6.82 4.07 4.92
CA PHE A 237 -5.82 5.13 5.10
C PHE A 237 -5.18 5.10 6.50
N TYR A 238 -5.98 4.87 7.54
CA TYR A 238 -5.49 4.75 8.92
C TYR A 238 -5.04 3.33 9.32
N ARG A 239 -4.93 2.40 8.36
CA ARG A 239 -4.50 1.02 8.60
C ARG A 239 -5.37 0.30 9.67
N ARG A 240 -6.69 0.49 9.57
CA ARG A 240 -7.75 -0.10 10.40
C ARG A 240 -8.60 -1.08 9.59
N GLU A 241 -7.93 -1.92 8.80
CA GLU A 241 -8.56 -2.88 7.88
C GLU A 241 -9.44 -3.89 8.64
N THR A 242 -9.03 -4.27 9.86
CA THR A 242 -9.80 -5.16 10.73
C THR A 242 -11.11 -4.53 11.20
N TRP A 243 -11.14 -3.22 11.41
CA TRP A 243 -12.34 -2.52 11.84
C TRP A 243 -13.37 -2.51 10.72
N LEU A 244 -12.91 -2.28 9.48
CA LEU A 244 -13.74 -2.38 8.28
C LEU A 244 -14.30 -3.81 8.10
N ALA A 245 -13.46 -4.84 8.28
CA ALA A 245 -13.88 -6.23 8.20
C ALA A 245 -15.00 -6.54 9.21
N VAL A 246 -14.79 -6.18 10.49
CA VAL A 246 -15.73 -6.44 11.58
C VAL A 246 -17.05 -5.72 11.35
N THR A 247 -17.03 -4.45 10.92
CA THR A 247 -18.26 -3.71 10.66
C THR A 247 -19.07 -4.29 9.50
N GLN A 248 -18.41 -4.88 8.49
CA GLN A 248 -19.10 -5.38 7.29
C GLN A 248 -19.42 -6.88 7.33
N LEU A 249 -18.82 -7.65 8.24
CA LEU A 249 -19.06 -9.09 8.35
C LEU A 249 -20.55 -9.45 8.50
N PRO A 250 -21.37 -8.76 9.32
CA PRO A 250 -22.79 -9.08 9.41
C PRO A 250 -23.54 -8.87 8.10
N ALA A 251 -23.27 -7.75 7.39
CA ALA A 251 -23.86 -7.49 6.08
C ALA A 251 -23.52 -8.60 5.06
N PHE A 252 -22.27 -9.07 5.07
CA PHE A 252 -21.85 -10.21 4.25
C PHE A 252 -22.64 -11.49 4.60
N LEU A 253 -22.75 -11.84 5.88
CA LEU A 253 -23.46 -13.04 6.33
C LEU A 253 -24.95 -13.01 5.97
N PHE A 254 -25.63 -11.90 6.20
CA PHE A 254 -27.05 -11.77 5.83
C PHE A 254 -27.26 -11.72 4.31
N GLY A 255 -26.34 -11.09 3.56
CA GLY A 255 -26.37 -11.11 2.09
C GLY A 255 -26.20 -12.52 1.52
N ALA A 256 -25.23 -13.29 2.05
CA ALA A 256 -25.03 -14.69 1.70
C ALA A 256 -26.23 -15.57 2.09
N ALA A 257 -26.81 -15.36 3.27
CA ALA A 257 -28.03 -16.07 3.68
C ALA A 257 -29.20 -15.78 2.73
N HIS A 258 -29.37 -14.54 2.28
CA HIS A 258 -30.40 -14.20 1.29
C HIS A 258 -30.17 -14.89 -0.06
N LEU A 259 -28.92 -14.98 -0.52
CA LEU A 259 -28.57 -15.72 -1.74
C LEU A 259 -28.94 -17.21 -1.66
N LEU A 260 -28.85 -17.82 -0.47
CA LEU A 260 -29.15 -19.23 -0.25
C LEU A 260 -30.65 -19.49 -0.02
N LEU A 261 -31.34 -18.61 0.70
CA LEU A 261 -32.72 -18.81 1.15
C LEU A 261 -33.77 -18.22 0.19
N GLY A 262 -33.47 -17.07 -0.43
CA GLY A 262 -34.35 -16.39 -1.38
C GLY A 262 -35.68 -15.86 -0.82
N ASP A 263 -35.90 -15.93 0.49
CA ASP A 263 -37.18 -15.59 1.11
C ASP A 263 -37.33 -14.09 1.46
N PRO A 264 -38.56 -13.57 1.62
CA PRO A 264 -38.80 -12.16 1.92
C PRO A 264 -38.22 -11.69 3.26
N THR A 265 -38.05 -12.60 4.23
CA THR A 265 -37.52 -12.26 5.55
C THR A 265 -36.01 -12.09 5.50
N SER A 266 -35.28 -13.01 4.87
CA SER A 266 -33.83 -12.84 4.65
C SER A 266 -33.52 -11.56 3.87
N ARG A 267 -34.34 -11.20 2.89
CA ARG A 267 -34.20 -9.93 2.16
C ARG A 267 -34.23 -8.72 3.09
N ARG A 268 -35.22 -8.64 3.98
CA ARG A 268 -35.37 -7.52 4.93
C ARG A 268 -34.16 -7.42 5.84
N TRP A 269 -33.70 -8.55 6.37
CA TRP A 269 -32.51 -8.60 7.22
C TRP A 269 -31.23 -8.24 6.47
N ALA A 270 -31.05 -8.69 5.23
CA ALA A 270 -29.89 -8.35 4.40
C ALA A 270 -29.82 -6.84 4.11
N VAL A 271 -30.93 -6.22 3.73
CA VAL A 271 -30.99 -4.77 3.48
C VAL A 271 -30.79 -3.98 4.78
N ALA A 272 -31.45 -4.38 5.87
CA ALA A 272 -31.27 -3.73 7.17
C ALA A 272 -29.82 -3.83 7.66
N ALA A 273 -29.22 -5.02 7.56
CA ALA A 273 -27.83 -5.25 7.92
C ALA A 273 -26.89 -4.40 7.05
N ALA A 274 -27.13 -4.30 5.73
CA ALA A 274 -26.34 -3.46 4.84
C ALA A 274 -26.32 -1.99 5.31
N VAL A 275 -27.49 -1.40 5.58
CA VAL A 275 -27.61 -0.02 6.05
C VAL A 275 -26.91 0.18 7.40
N VAL A 276 -27.20 -0.68 8.38
CA VAL A 276 -26.62 -0.58 9.73
C VAL A 276 -25.10 -0.73 9.70
N CYS A 277 -24.58 -1.68 8.92
CA CYS A 277 -23.14 -1.91 8.80
C CYS A 277 -22.44 -0.74 8.11
N VAL A 278 -23.03 -0.15 7.06
CA VAL A 278 -22.51 1.08 6.43
C VAL A 278 -22.46 2.24 7.42
N LEU A 279 -23.52 2.44 8.21
CA LEU A 279 -23.55 3.49 9.23
C LEU A 279 -22.51 3.24 10.33
N ALA A 280 -22.34 1.99 10.76
CA ALA A 280 -21.31 1.61 11.73
C ALA A 280 -19.91 1.86 11.19
N ALA A 281 -19.60 1.40 9.97
CA ALA A 281 -18.33 1.66 9.29
C ALA A 281 -18.06 3.17 9.17
N PHE A 282 -19.06 3.96 8.81
CA PHE A 282 -18.95 5.41 8.69
C PHE A 282 -18.68 6.08 10.04
N ALA A 283 -19.40 5.73 11.10
CA ALA A 283 -19.19 6.24 12.44
C ALA A 283 -17.78 5.91 12.96
N VAL A 284 -17.34 4.67 12.75
CA VAL A 284 -16.02 4.16 13.14
C VAL A 284 -14.91 4.85 12.35
N ALA A 285 -15.11 5.10 11.05
CA ALA A 285 -14.19 5.87 10.22
C ALA A 285 -14.04 7.32 10.71
N LEU A 286 -15.15 7.99 11.04
CA LEU A 286 -15.12 9.33 11.64
C LEU A 286 -14.44 9.32 13.01
N TYR A 287 -14.61 8.26 13.80
CA TYR A 287 -13.90 8.12 15.07
C TYR A 287 -12.38 8.01 14.87
N ALA A 288 -11.92 7.26 13.86
CA ALA A 288 -10.49 7.09 13.56
C ALA A 288 -9.78 8.41 13.24
N THR A 289 -10.50 9.44 12.75
CA THR A 289 -9.94 10.78 12.48
C THR A 289 -9.60 11.58 13.75
N ARG A 290 -10.13 11.22 14.92
CA ARG A 290 -10.03 12.05 16.14
C ARG A 290 -8.62 12.14 16.71
N ALA A 291 -7.89 11.04 16.79
CA ALA A 291 -6.53 11.04 17.35
C ALA A 291 -5.55 11.82 16.46
N PRO A 292 -5.49 11.59 15.13
CA PRO A 292 -4.64 12.38 14.24
C PRO A 292 -5.02 13.88 14.20
N ALA A 293 -6.29 14.22 14.39
CA ALA A 293 -6.75 15.62 14.45
C ALA A 293 -6.25 16.40 15.68
N ARG A 294 -5.66 15.72 16.68
CA ARG A 294 -5.04 16.31 17.87
C ARG A 294 -3.51 16.34 17.79
N ALA A 295 -2.92 15.76 16.74
CA ALA A 295 -1.49 15.77 16.56
C ALA A 295 -0.97 17.20 16.36
N ASP A 296 0.22 17.48 16.90
CA ASP A 296 0.92 18.71 16.64
C ASP A 296 1.34 18.80 15.17
N GLU A 297 1.32 20.01 14.63
CA GLU A 297 1.59 20.27 13.23
C GLU A 297 2.51 21.49 13.10
N PRO A 298 3.56 21.42 12.26
CA PRO A 298 4.40 22.57 11.97
C PRO A 298 3.60 23.71 11.33
N ALA A 299 4.06 24.95 11.54
CA ALA A 299 3.40 26.13 11.00
C ALA A 299 3.26 26.04 9.45
N PRO A 300 2.14 26.51 8.86
CA PRO A 300 1.93 26.39 7.42
C PRO A 300 2.94 27.24 6.65
N ARG A 301 3.83 26.57 5.90
CA ARG A 301 4.73 27.21 4.92
C ARG A 301 4.25 26.98 3.49
N ASP A 302 3.88 25.73 3.18
CA ASP A 302 3.30 25.33 1.89
C ASP A 302 1.77 25.38 1.85
N PRO A 303 1.16 25.57 0.66
CA PRO A 303 -0.27 25.49 0.47
C PRO A 303 -0.82 24.09 0.82
N LEU A 304 -1.96 24.09 1.53
CA LEU A 304 -2.63 22.88 2.02
C LEU A 304 -3.12 21.98 0.88
N LEU A 305 -3.62 22.58 -0.19
CA LEU A 305 -4.11 21.83 -1.35
C LEU A 305 -2.97 21.55 -2.34
N PRO A 306 -2.94 20.35 -2.95
CA PRO A 306 -2.07 20.09 -4.09
C PRO A 306 -2.36 21.05 -5.25
N ALA A 307 -1.41 21.17 -6.18
CA ALA A 307 -1.63 21.91 -7.41
C ALA A 307 -2.87 21.37 -8.16
N ALA A 308 -3.68 22.28 -8.71
CA ALA A 308 -4.91 21.93 -9.41
C ALA A 308 -4.67 20.91 -10.54
N SER A 309 -3.57 21.04 -11.27
CA SER A 309 -3.17 20.08 -12.31
C SER A 309 -2.99 18.65 -11.81
N ALA A 310 -2.44 18.47 -10.60
CA ALA A 310 -2.29 17.16 -9.99
C ALA A 310 -3.65 16.58 -9.58
N LEU A 311 -4.53 17.40 -9.00
CA LEU A 311 -5.88 16.99 -8.62
C LEU A 311 -6.71 16.61 -9.86
N VAL A 312 -6.63 17.39 -10.93
CA VAL A 312 -7.27 17.10 -12.22
C VAL A 312 -6.72 15.81 -12.82
N GLY A 313 -5.41 15.58 -12.73
CA GLY A 313 -4.79 14.32 -13.19
C GLY A 313 -5.30 13.10 -12.44
N VAL A 314 -5.38 13.17 -11.11
CA VAL A 314 -5.89 12.08 -10.25
C VAL A 314 -7.38 11.86 -10.49
N ALA A 315 -8.18 12.93 -10.57
CA ALA A 315 -9.61 12.85 -10.85
C ALA A 315 -9.87 12.23 -12.22
N GLY A 316 -9.15 12.69 -13.25
CA GLY A 316 -9.23 12.16 -14.61
C GLY A 316 -8.86 10.68 -14.67
N TYR A 317 -7.81 10.26 -13.96
CA TYR A 317 -7.42 8.85 -13.89
C TYR A 317 -8.50 8.00 -13.21
N GLY A 318 -9.06 8.48 -12.10
CA GLY A 318 -10.19 7.81 -11.42
C GLY A 318 -11.40 7.66 -12.34
N LEU A 319 -11.76 8.73 -13.06
CA LEU A 319 -12.88 8.73 -14.00
C LEU A 319 -12.64 7.77 -15.18
N CYS A 320 -11.45 7.81 -15.79
CA CYS A 320 -11.09 6.91 -16.89
C CYS A 320 -11.05 5.45 -16.43
N SER A 321 -10.56 5.18 -15.22
CA SER A 321 -10.54 3.83 -14.64
C SER A 321 -11.95 3.30 -14.38
N ALA A 322 -12.84 4.16 -13.84
CA ALA A 322 -14.25 3.80 -13.64
C ALA A 322 -14.95 3.54 -14.98
N ALA A 323 -14.74 4.41 -15.99
CA ALA A 323 -15.28 4.22 -17.33
C ALA A 323 -14.77 2.90 -17.94
N LEU A 324 -13.48 2.60 -17.84
CA LEU A 324 -12.88 1.37 -18.35
C LEU A 324 -13.51 0.11 -17.72
N LEU A 325 -13.81 0.11 -16.42
CA LEU A 325 -14.45 -1.03 -15.76
C LEU A 325 -15.95 -1.12 -16.05
N PHE A 326 -16.67 0.00 -15.95
CA PHE A 326 -18.12 -0.02 -16.08
C PHE A 326 -18.58 -0.24 -17.51
N HIS A 327 -17.98 0.40 -18.53
CA HIS A 327 -18.47 0.28 -19.90
C HIS A 327 -18.53 -1.16 -20.42
N ALA A 328 -17.58 -2.00 -19.99
CA ALA A 328 -17.48 -3.40 -20.40
C ALA A 328 -18.39 -4.34 -19.61
N GLN A 329 -18.85 -3.93 -18.41
CA GLN A 329 -19.63 -4.79 -17.52
C GLN A 329 -21.11 -4.43 -17.49
N THR A 330 -21.47 -3.16 -17.66
CA THR A 330 -22.83 -2.65 -17.39
C THR A 330 -23.92 -3.36 -18.17
N ALA A 331 -23.64 -3.73 -19.43
CA ALA A 331 -24.60 -4.44 -20.27
C ALA A 331 -24.88 -5.88 -19.82
N TYR A 332 -23.98 -6.46 -19.03
CA TYR A 332 -24.02 -7.88 -18.65
C TYR A 332 -24.32 -8.12 -17.17
N LEU A 333 -24.25 -7.07 -16.33
CA LEU A 333 -24.36 -7.14 -14.87
C LEU A 333 -25.56 -7.94 -14.35
N LEU A 334 -26.67 -7.98 -15.09
CA LEU A 334 -27.94 -8.53 -14.62
C LEU A 334 -28.45 -9.73 -15.42
N ASP A 335 -27.98 -9.92 -16.65
CA ASP A 335 -28.47 -10.96 -17.55
C ASP A 335 -27.45 -12.10 -17.75
N ARG A 336 -26.16 -11.86 -17.47
CA ARG A 336 -25.07 -12.82 -17.69
C ARG A 336 -24.15 -12.88 -16.48
N LEU A 337 -24.50 -13.74 -15.52
CA LEU A 337 -23.77 -13.87 -14.25
C LEU A 337 -22.30 -14.28 -14.43
N ASP A 338 -22.00 -15.10 -15.43
CA ASP A 338 -20.63 -15.54 -15.75
C ASP A 338 -19.75 -14.38 -16.23
N ILE A 339 -20.31 -13.45 -17.00
CA ILE A 339 -19.63 -12.22 -17.44
C ILE A 339 -19.55 -11.20 -16.29
N ALA A 340 -20.65 -11.01 -15.55
CA ALA A 340 -20.70 -10.06 -14.44
C ALA A 340 -19.72 -10.42 -13.29
N ALA A 341 -19.62 -11.71 -12.95
CA ALA A 341 -18.72 -12.19 -11.91
C ALA A 341 -17.24 -12.22 -12.36
N ALA A 342 -16.95 -12.04 -13.65
CA ALA A 342 -15.59 -12.07 -14.19
C ALA A 342 -14.66 -10.99 -13.60
N ALA A 343 -15.21 -9.95 -12.98
CA ALA A 343 -14.44 -8.93 -12.26
C ALA A 343 -13.93 -9.38 -10.88
N ALA A 344 -14.52 -10.41 -10.29
CA ALA A 344 -14.17 -10.87 -8.93
C ALA A 344 -12.68 -11.26 -8.77
N PRO A 345 -12.03 -11.99 -9.70
CA PRO A 345 -10.61 -12.33 -9.61
C PRO A 345 -9.72 -11.09 -9.60
N LEU A 346 -10.06 -10.09 -10.43
CA LEU A 346 -9.35 -8.81 -10.44
C LEU A 346 -9.47 -8.14 -9.07
N LEU A 347 -10.70 -7.94 -8.56
CA LEU A 347 -10.95 -7.28 -7.27
C LEU A 347 -10.23 -7.98 -6.11
N LEU A 348 -10.28 -9.31 -6.05
CA LEU A 348 -9.58 -10.10 -5.03
C LEU A 348 -8.05 -9.99 -5.15
N SER A 349 -7.52 -9.93 -6.36
CA SER A 349 -6.08 -9.78 -6.61
C SER A 349 -5.55 -8.35 -6.41
N MET A 350 -6.42 -7.33 -6.36
CA MET A 350 -5.99 -5.93 -6.24
C MET A 350 -5.12 -5.67 -5.02
N GLY A 351 -5.41 -6.31 -3.87
CA GLY A 351 -4.56 -6.18 -2.68
C GLY A 351 -3.13 -6.70 -2.91
N PHE A 352 -2.97 -7.75 -3.72
CA PHE A 352 -1.66 -8.25 -4.13
C PHE A 352 -0.95 -7.29 -5.09
N VAL A 353 -1.69 -6.70 -6.03
CA VAL A 353 -1.16 -5.66 -6.94
C VAL A 353 -0.61 -4.48 -6.14
N GLU A 354 -1.40 -3.94 -5.21
CA GLU A 354 -1.00 -2.86 -4.31
C GLU A 354 0.25 -3.23 -3.49
N TRP A 355 0.29 -4.46 -2.97
CA TRP A 355 1.44 -5.00 -2.25
C TRP A 355 2.71 -4.99 -3.13
N ARG A 356 2.66 -5.49 -4.37
CA ARG A 356 3.81 -5.47 -5.29
C ARG A 356 4.26 -4.05 -5.59
N THR A 357 3.34 -3.15 -5.90
CA THR A 357 3.67 -1.75 -6.21
C THR A 357 4.33 -1.07 -5.01
N SER A 358 3.84 -1.29 -3.79
CA SER A 358 4.43 -0.70 -2.57
C SER A 358 5.89 -1.13 -2.35
N ARG A 359 6.24 -2.37 -2.73
CA ARG A 359 7.59 -2.93 -2.61
C ARG A 359 8.52 -2.51 -3.74
N PHE A 360 7.98 -2.12 -4.89
CA PHE A 360 8.78 -1.75 -6.06
C PHE A 360 9.81 -0.66 -5.76
N ARG A 361 9.44 0.40 -5.02
CA ARG A 361 10.37 1.49 -4.69
C ARG A 361 11.57 1.00 -3.87
N VAL A 362 11.31 0.19 -2.84
CA VAL A 362 12.37 -0.36 -1.98
C VAL A 362 13.31 -1.25 -2.79
N ASN A 363 12.76 -2.08 -3.67
CA ASN A 363 13.54 -2.95 -4.55
C ASN A 363 14.36 -2.14 -5.57
N ALA A 364 13.78 -1.08 -6.14
CA ALA A 364 14.47 -0.21 -7.08
C ALA A 364 15.64 0.54 -6.43
N VAL A 365 15.47 1.02 -5.19
CA VAL A 365 16.56 1.62 -4.40
C VAL A 365 17.63 0.58 -4.03
N ALA A 366 17.25 -0.66 -3.72
CA ALA A 366 18.25 -1.71 -3.49
C ALA A 366 19.08 -2.00 -4.77
N LEU A 367 18.45 -1.94 -5.95
CA LEU A 367 19.11 -2.12 -7.24
C LEU A 367 20.11 -1.00 -7.56
N THR A 368 19.90 0.24 -7.09
CA THR A 368 20.88 1.32 -7.32
C THR A 368 22.19 1.08 -6.58
N ARG A 369 22.16 0.36 -5.44
CA ARG A 369 23.36 -0.03 -4.68
C ARG A 369 24.13 -1.20 -5.30
N GLN A 370 23.47 -1.98 -6.15
CA GLN A 370 24.04 -3.21 -6.73
C GLN A 370 24.50 -3.05 -8.18
N ALA A 371 23.91 -2.12 -8.94
CA ALA A 371 24.22 -1.93 -10.35
C ALA A 371 25.44 -1.01 -10.50
N ARG A 372 26.45 -1.45 -11.27
CA ARG A 372 27.66 -0.66 -11.53
C ARG A 372 27.51 0.24 -12.77
N ARG A 373 26.60 -0.10 -13.70
CA ARG A 373 26.35 0.64 -14.94
C ARG A 373 24.86 1.02 -15.10
N PRO A 374 24.54 2.15 -15.75
CA PRO A 374 23.15 2.57 -15.99
C PRO A 374 22.32 1.57 -16.82
N GLU A 375 22.93 0.95 -17.82
CA GLU A 375 22.28 -0.03 -18.70
C GLU A 375 21.90 -1.30 -17.94
N GLU A 376 22.79 -1.79 -17.07
CA GLU A 376 22.52 -2.93 -16.19
C GLU A 376 21.37 -2.64 -15.23
N PHE A 377 21.33 -1.42 -14.67
CA PHE A 377 20.24 -0.98 -13.80
C PHE A 377 18.91 -0.97 -14.55
N ALA A 378 18.87 -0.37 -15.75
CA ALA A 378 17.67 -0.33 -16.58
C ALA A 378 17.17 -1.75 -16.92
N ALA A 379 18.05 -2.64 -17.35
CA ALA A 379 17.69 -4.02 -17.66
C ALA A 379 17.19 -4.80 -16.44
N ARG A 380 17.79 -4.60 -15.25
CA ARG A 380 17.34 -5.22 -14.00
C ARG A 380 15.98 -4.70 -13.55
N ILE A 381 15.73 -3.40 -13.71
CA ILE A 381 14.43 -2.80 -13.41
C ILE A 381 13.35 -3.35 -14.34
N TRP A 382 13.60 -3.43 -15.65
CA TRP A 382 12.62 -3.99 -16.59
C TRP A 382 12.33 -5.46 -16.31
N ARG A 383 13.35 -6.25 -15.93
CA ARG A 383 13.14 -7.63 -15.45
C ARG A 383 12.32 -7.68 -14.16
N ALA A 384 12.51 -6.74 -13.24
CA ALA A 384 11.70 -6.67 -12.03
C ALA A 384 10.23 -6.36 -12.33
N ILE A 385 9.97 -5.38 -13.22
CA ILE A 385 8.62 -5.03 -13.67
C ILE A 385 7.97 -6.23 -14.37
N GLY A 386 8.68 -6.90 -15.29
CA GLY A 386 8.16 -8.08 -15.97
C GLY A 386 7.77 -9.20 -15.01
N ARG A 387 8.61 -9.47 -13.99
CA ARG A 387 8.29 -10.44 -12.93
C ARG A 387 7.09 -10.00 -12.09
N ASP A 388 6.97 -8.72 -11.76
CA ASP A 388 5.85 -8.19 -10.97
C ASP A 388 4.54 -8.29 -11.74
N VAL A 389 4.54 -7.94 -13.03
CA VAL A 389 3.39 -8.11 -13.93
C VAL A 389 3.02 -9.59 -14.02
N ALA A 390 3.98 -10.48 -14.29
CA ALA A 390 3.72 -11.91 -14.35
C ALA A 390 3.15 -12.47 -13.03
N ALA A 391 3.64 -12.01 -11.88
CA ALA A 391 3.11 -12.40 -10.58
C ALA A 391 1.66 -11.92 -10.37
N CYS A 392 1.35 -10.67 -10.75
CA CYS A 392 -0.02 -10.14 -10.65
C CYS A 392 -0.98 -10.92 -11.56
N LEU A 393 -0.56 -11.20 -12.80
CA LEU A 393 -1.31 -12.03 -13.75
C LEU A 393 -1.52 -13.45 -13.20
N ALA A 394 -0.49 -14.08 -12.64
CA ALA A 394 -0.58 -15.43 -12.11
C ALA A 394 -1.58 -15.55 -10.95
N VAL A 395 -1.54 -14.61 -9.99
CA VAL A 395 -2.49 -14.59 -8.86
C VAL A 395 -3.93 -14.39 -9.36
N ALA A 396 -4.14 -13.41 -10.25
CA ALA A 396 -5.46 -13.18 -10.84
C ALA A 396 -5.93 -14.39 -11.68
N ALA A 397 -5.04 -15.04 -12.43
CA ALA A 397 -5.34 -16.21 -13.24
C ALA A 397 -5.76 -17.41 -12.38
N VAL A 398 -5.08 -17.69 -11.27
CA VAL A 398 -5.49 -18.76 -10.35
C VAL A 398 -6.90 -18.51 -9.80
N LEU A 399 -7.18 -17.28 -9.36
CA LEU A 399 -8.52 -16.90 -8.89
C LEU A 399 -9.57 -16.99 -10.01
N GLY A 400 -9.20 -16.60 -11.23
CA GLY A 400 -10.04 -16.72 -12.42
C GLY A 400 -10.34 -18.16 -12.77
N LEU A 401 -9.35 -19.06 -12.75
CA LEU A 401 -9.53 -20.48 -13.00
C LEU A 401 -10.45 -21.13 -11.97
N VAL A 402 -10.34 -20.76 -10.68
CA VAL A 402 -11.28 -21.22 -9.64
C VAL A 402 -12.70 -20.75 -9.96
N LEU A 403 -12.89 -19.47 -10.32
CA LEU A 403 -14.20 -18.94 -10.69
C LEU A 403 -14.80 -19.68 -11.91
N LEU A 404 -13.99 -19.88 -12.96
CA LEU A 404 -14.40 -20.59 -14.16
C LEU A 404 -14.77 -22.05 -13.85
N ALA A 405 -14.02 -22.73 -12.98
CA ALA A 405 -14.33 -24.08 -12.55
C ALA A 405 -15.67 -24.15 -11.81
N VAL A 406 -15.97 -23.18 -10.94
CA VAL A 406 -17.26 -23.07 -10.24
C VAL A 406 -18.41 -22.90 -11.24
N PHE A 407 -18.27 -21.99 -12.22
CA PHE A 407 -19.31 -21.81 -13.25
C PHE A 407 -19.45 -23.01 -14.19
N ALA A 408 -18.35 -23.70 -14.51
CA ALA A 408 -18.39 -24.92 -15.31
C ALA A 408 -19.17 -26.02 -14.60
N GLN A 409 -18.92 -26.23 -13.30
CA GLN A 409 -19.65 -27.20 -12.48
C GLN A 409 -21.14 -26.84 -12.36
N ALA A 410 -21.46 -25.55 -12.31
CA ALA A 410 -22.84 -25.07 -12.27
C ALA A 410 -23.55 -25.09 -13.64
N GLY A 411 -22.87 -25.44 -14.73
CA GLY A 411 -23.44 -25.42 -16.09
C GLY A 411 -23.75 -24.02 -16.62
N LEU A 412 -23.15 -22.98 -16.04
CA LEU A 412 -23.40 -21.57 -16.35
C LEU A 412 -22.28 -20.92 -17.18
N LEU A 413 -21.19 -21.66 -17.44
CA LEU A 413 -20.02 -21.12 -18.11
C LEU A 413 -20.25 -20.95 -19.62
N SER A 414 -20.17 -19.70 -20.10
CA SER A 414 -20.16 -19.41 -21.54
C SER A 414 -18.75 -19.06 -22.06
N PRO A 415 -18.49 -19.22 -23.37
CA PRO A 415 -17.24 -18.77 -23.98
C PRO A 415 -16.96 -17.28 -23.75
N ALA A 416 -18.01 -16.44 -23.77
CA ALA A 416 -17.89 -15.00 -23.48
C ALA A 416 -17.45 -14.74 -22.02
N GLY A 417 -17.95 -15.53 -21.06
CA GLY A 417 -17.52 -15.47 -19.66
C GLY A 417 -16.05 -15.85 -19.47
N VAL A 418 -15.56 -16.85 -20.21
CA VAL A 418 -14.13 -17.22 -20.23
C VAL A 418 -13.27 -16.06 -20.72
N VAL A 419 -13.64 -15.46 -21.86
CA VAL A 419 -12.89 -14.35 -22.47
C VAL A 419 -12.92 -13.10 -21.57
N MET A 420 -14.08 -12.77 -20.98
CA MET A 420 -14.18 -11.66 -20.04
C MET A 420 -13.33 -11.89 -18.78
N THR A 421 -13.28 -13.12 -18.27
CA THR A 421 -12.41 -13.47 -17.14
C THR A 421 -10.94 -13.28 -17.52
N ALA A 422 -10.52 -13.70 -18.72
CA ALA A 422 -9.18 -13.46 -19.23
C ALA A 422 -8.86 -11.96 -19.36
N ALA A 423 -9.82 -11.13 -19.78
CA ALA A 423 -9.66 -9.68 -19.84
C ALA A 423 -9.41 -9.08 -18.44
N HIS A 424 -10.17 -9.51 -17.42
CA HIS A 424 -9.97 -9.07 -16.04
C HIS A 424 -8.66 -9.57 -15.42
N VAL A 425 -8.21 -10.78 -15.79
CA VAL A 425 -6.87 -11.25 -15.44
C VAL A 425 -5.81 -10.33 -16.04
N ALA A 426 -5.90 -10.01 -17.33
CA ALA A 426 -4.97 -9.10 -18.00
C ALA A 426 -4.98 -7.69 -17.36
N LEU A 427 -6.16 -7.21 -16.93
CA LEU A 427 -6.31 -5.94 -16.21
C LEU A 427 -5.48 -5.88 -14.92
N ALA A 428 -5.24 -7.00 -14.22
CA ALA A 428 -4.42 -7.00 -13.01
C ALA A 428 -2.98 -6.52 -13.30
N GLY A 429 -2.39 -6.99 -14.39
CA GLY A 429 -1.09 -6.50 -14.86
C GLY A 429 -1.16 -5.05 -15.34
N THR A 430 -2.25 -4.66 -15.99
CA THR A 430 -2.49 -3.28 -16.44
C THR A 430 -2.56 -2.30 -15.26
N TYR A 431 -3.26 -2.65 -14.17
CA TYR A 431 -3.33 -1.82 -12.95
C TYR A 431 -1.99 -1.72 -12.24
N TYR A 432 -1.18 -2.79 -12.21
CA TYR A 432 0.19 -2.70 -11.69
C TYR A 432 1.01 -1.64 -12.44
N LEU A 433 0.99 -1.68 -13.78
CA LEU A 433 1.68 -0.66 -14.61
C LEU A 433 1.08 0.74 -14.42
N ALA A 434 -0.25 0.81 -14.29
CA ALA A 434 -0.94 2.07 -14.04
C ALA A 434 -0.50 2.72 -12.74
N PHE A 435 -0.36 1.95 -11.66
CA PHE A 435 0.13 2.47 -10.38
C PHE A 435 1.58 2.92 -10.46
N LEU A 436 2.44 2.26 -11.24
CA LEU A 436 3.80 2.74 -11.49
C LEU A 436 3.80 4.08 -12.23
N LEU A 437 2.97 4.25 -13.26
CA LEU A 437 2.83 5.52 -14.00
C LEU A 437 2.25 6.64 -13.14
N ALA A 438 1.22 6.33 -12.34
CA ALA A 438 0.58 7.28 -11.42
C ALA A 438 1.57 7.73 -10.33
N GLY A 439 2.38 6.80 -9.80
CA GLY A 439 3.47 7.10 -8.88
C GLY A 439 4.57 8.00 -9.47
N ARG A 440 4.60 8.18 -10.80
CA ARG A 440 5.48 9.12 -11.52
C ARG A 440 4.76 10.36 -12.03
N GLY A 441 3.49 10.55 -11.64
CA GLY A 441 2.70 11.71 -12.03
C GLY A 441 2.32 11.75 -13.52
N ARG A 442 2.45 10.63 -14.27
CA ARG A 442 2.11 10.59 -15.71
C ARG A 442 0.60 10.42 -15.97
N TYR A 443 -0.23 11.20 -15.28
CA TYR A 443 -1.69 11.11 -15.39
C TYR A 443 -2.20 11.41 -16.81
N GLY A 444 -1.57 12.36 -17.53
CA GLY A 444 -1.96 12.66 -18.92
C GLY A 444 -1.86 11.45 -19.85
N TRP A 445 -0.76 10.69 -19.75
CA TRP A 445 -0.57 9.46 -20.54
C TRP A 445 -1.55 8.36 -20.14
N LEU A 446 -1.80 8.21 -18.83
CA LEU A 446 -2.78 7.24 -18.31
C LEU A 446 -4.18 7.51 -18.86
N CYS A 447 -4.68 8.72 -18.68
CA CYS A 447 -6.01 9.13 -19.12
C CYS A 447 -6.14 9.02 -20.64
N LEU A 448 -5.18 9.56 -21.40
CA LEU A 448 -5.21 9.49 -22.86
C LEU A 448 -5.26 8.05 -23.36
N SER A 449 -4.40 7.18 -22.83
CA SER A 449 -4.35 5.77 -23.26
C SER A 449 -5.67 5.05 -22.95
N MET A 450 -6.26 5.29 -21.78
CA MET A 450 -7.57 4.70 -21.42
C MET A 450 -8.69 5.20 -22.34
N VAL A 451 -8.76 6.52 -22.59
CA VAL A 451 -9.76 7.13 -23.47
C VAL A 451 -9.65 6.59 -24.89
N VAL A 452 -8.42 6.52 -25.44
CA VAL A 452 -8.17 5.98 -26.78
C VAL A 452 -8.64 4.52 -26.86
N VAL A 453 -8.29 3.68 -25.89
CA VAL A 453 -8.68 2.27 -25.89
C VAL A 453 -10.20 2.09 -25.77
N ILE A 454 -10.86 2.86 -24.91
CA ILE A 454 -12.34 2.84 -24.81
C ILE A 454 -12.97 3.30 -26.13
N ALA A 455 -12.47 4.36 -26.74
CA ALA A 455 -12.98 4.86 -28.02
C ALA A 455 -12.80 3.84 -29.16
N VAL A 456 -11.64 3.15 -29.21
CA VAL A 456 -11.38 2.08 -30.17
C VAL A 456 -12.33 0.90 -29.93
N HIS A 457 -12.51 0.47 -28.68
CA HIS A 457 -13.43 -0.61 -28.34
C HIS A 457 -14.87 -0.31 -28.79
N VAL A 458 -15.40 0.85 -28.41
CA VAL A 458 -16.76 1.27 -28.76
C VAL A 458 -16.91 1.52 -30.26
N GLY A 459 -15.91 2.15 -30.90
CA GLY A 459 -15.95 2.45 -32.34
C GLY A 459 -15.90 1.19 -33.20
N VAL A 460 -14.96 0.28 -32.93
CA VAL A 460 -14.87 -1.01 -33.64
C VAL A 460 -16.08 -1.89 -33.32
N GLY A 461 -16.55 -1.89 -32.06
CA GLY A 461 -17.77 -2.58 -31.68
C GLY A 461 -18.99 -2.06 -32.45
N GLY A 462 -19.10 -0.74 -32.62
CA GLY A 462 -20.18 -0.10 -33.37
C GLY A 462 -20.17 -0.47 -34.85
N LEU A 463 -18.99 -0.57 -35.46
CA LEU A 463 -18.82 -1.03 -36.85
C LEU A 463 -19.20 -2.51 -37.02
N LEU A 464 -18.95 -3.32 -36.00
CA LEU A 464 -19.25 -4.75 -35.99
C LEU A 464 -20.66 -5.08 -35.49
N GLY A 465 -21.45 -4.09 -35.09
CA GLY A 465 -22.80 -4.28 -34.56
C GLY A 465 -22.85 -4.91 -33.17
N VAL A 466 -21.77 -4.80 -32.40
CA VAL A 466 -21.56 -5.46 -31.10
C VAL A 466 -21.24 -4.45 -30.00
N ALA A 467 -21.73 -3.22 -30.08
CA ALA A 467 -21.55 -2.20 -29.06
C ALA A 467 -22.82 -2.02 -28.20
N PRO A 468 -22.91 -2.65 -27.02
CA PRO A 468 -24.07 -2.52 -26.14
C PRO A 468 -24.36 -1.07 -25.74
N LEU A 469 -23.31 -0.25 -25.61
CA LEU A 469 -23.44 1.18 -25.32
C LEU A 469 -24.20 1.97 -26.41
N LEU A 470 -24.22 1.47 -27.65
CA LEU A 470 -24.96 2.04 -28.76
C LEU A 470 -26.34 1.38 -28.94
N GLY A 471 -26.77 0.55 -27.98
CA GLY A 471 -28.02 -0.21 -28.06
C GLY A 471 -27.96 -1.37 -29.06
N GLN A 472 -26.76 -1.87 -29.39
CA GLN A 472 -26.57 -2.98 -30.32
C GLN A 472 -26.38 -4.29 -29.54
N ASP A 473 -27.24 -5.26 -29.80
CA ASP A 473 -27.26 -6.57 -29.12
C ASP A 473 -26.54 -7.65 -29.95
N GLY A 474 -25.32 -7.35 -30.39
CA GLY A 474 -24.48 -8.29 -31.12
C GLY A 474 -23.93 -9.43 -30.26
N SER A 475 -23.09 -10.28 -30.86
CA SER A 475 -22.48 -11.41 -30.14
C SER A 475 -21.62 -10.95 -28.95
N ALA A 476 -22.03 -11.34 -27.73
CA ALA A 476 -21.28 -11.09 -26.50
C ALA A 476 -19.84 -11.66 -26.57
N LEU A 477 -19.61 -12.75 -27.30
CA LEU A 477 -18.26 -13.29 -27.48
C LEU A 477 -17.37 -12.30 -28.25
N VAL A 478 -17.90 -11.62 -29.26
CA VAL A 478 -17.15 -10.63 -30.05
C VAL A 478 -16.86 -9.41 -29.18
N ASP A 479 -17.85 -8.88 -28.47
CA ASP A 479 -17.66 -7.73 -27.57
C ASP A 479 -16.61 -8.02 -26.49
N THR A 480 -16.75 -9.13 -25.78
CA THR A 480 -15.77 -9.54 -24.75
C THR A 480 -14.37 -9.79 -25.32
N SER A 481 -14.25 -10.28 -26.56
CA SER A 481 -12.97 -10.45 -27.26
C SER A 481 -12.35 -9.10 -27.65
N LEU A 482 -13.15 -8.14 -28.12
CA LEU A 482 -12.70 -6.77 -28.37
C LEU A 482 -12.23 -6.12 -27.07
N HIS A 483 -12.94 -6.34 -25.96
CA HIS A 483 -12.54 -5.83 -24.66
C HIS A 483 -11.19 -6.41 -24.21
N LEU A 484 -10.97 -7.72 -24.36
CA LEU A 484 -9.68 -8.35 -24.09
C LEU A 484 -8.56 -7.73 -24.94
N GLY A 485 -8.77 -7.58 -26.25
CA GLY A 485 -7.82 -6.93 -27.15
C GLY A 485 -7.47 -5.50 -26.72
N SER A 486 -8.48 -4.74 -26.31
CA SER A 486 -8.35 -3.39 -25.75
C SER A 486 -7.53 -3.36 -24.47
N VAL A 487 -7.74 -4.31 -23.54
CA VAL A 487 -6.95 -4.42 -22.31
C VAL A 487 -5.48 -4.74 -22.60
N LEU A 488 -5.20 -5.63 -23.55
CA LEU A 488 -3.84 -5.98 -23.96
C LEU A 488 -3.13 -4.78 -24.62
N LEU A 489 -3.84 -4.04 -25.49
CA LEU A 489 -3.34 -2.80 -26.06
C LEU A 489 -3.03 -1.77 -24.96
N LEU A 490 -3.94 -1.61 -23.98
CA LEU A 490 -3.74 -0.70 -22.84
C LEU A 490 -2.50 -1.07 -22.02
N GLN A 491 -2.28 -2.37 -21.79
CA GLN A 491 -1.10 -2.87 -21.09
C GLN A 491 0.19 -2.49 -21.85
N ALA A 492 0.21 -2.63 -23.18
CA ALA A 492 1.32 -2.20 -24.02
C ALA A 492 1.54 -0.68 -23.97
N LEU A 493 0.47 0.12 -24.07
CA LEU A 493 0.54 1.58 -23.97
C LEU A 493 1.09 2.03 -22.61
N PHE A 494 0.72 1.38 -21.51
CA PHE A 494 1.27 1.69 -20.20
C PHE A 494 2.74 1.31 -20.07
N ALA A 495 3.15 0.16 -20.62
CA ALA A 495 4.56 -0.21 -20.68
C ALA A 495 5.38 0.81 -21.50
N LEU A 496 4.87 1.25 -22.64
CA LEU A 496 5.50 2.31 -23.46
C LEU A 496 5.61 3.64 -22.69
N GLY A 497 4.57 3.99 -21.93
CA GLY A 497 4.57 5.17 -21.06
C GLY A 497 5.66 5.16 -19.98
N LEU A 498 6.16 3.98 -19.60
CA LEU A 498 7.21 3.82 -18.58
C LEU A 498 8.62 3.96 -19.16
N LEU A 499 8.84 3.68 -20.45
CA LEU A 499 10.14 3.78 -21.13
C LEU A 499 10.93 5.07 -20.82
N PRO A 500 10.37 6.29 -20.91
CA PRO A 500 11.15 7.50 -20.70
C PRO A 500 11.44 7.82 -19.22
N VAL A 501 10.80 7.12 -18.27
CA VAL A 501 10.88 7.43 -16.83
C VAL A 501 11.61 6.35 -16.04
N ILE A 502 11.52 5.10 -16.49
CA ILE A 502 12.06 3.95 -15.79
C ILE A 502 13.48 3.62 -16.27
N GLY A 503 14.37 3.27 -15.33
CA GLY A 503 15.78 2.96 -15.62
C GLY A 503 16.74 4.16 -15.51
N GLN A 504 16.24 5.38 -15.27
CA GLN A 504 17.10 6.53 -14.99
C GLN A 504 17.39 6.63 -13.48
N VAL A 505 18.66 6.48 -13.09
CA VAL A 505 19.11 6.46 -11.68
C VAL A 505 18.68 7.70 -10.90
N ARG A 506 18.59 8.87 -11.55
CA ARG A 506 18.17 10.14 -10.92
C ARG A 506 16.78 10.11 -10.26
N HIS A 507 15.89 9.20 -10.68
CA HIS A 507 14.56 9.08 -10.10
C HIS A 507 14.49 8.21 -8.83
N TYR A 508 15.62 7.67 -8.38
CA TYR A 508 15.71 6.71 -7.27
C TYR A 508 16.78 7.07 -6.22
N ARG A 509 17.26 8.32 -6.24
CA ARG A 509 18.19 8.85 -5.24
C ARG A 509 17.46 9.54 -4.10
#